data_AF-K9Q050-F1
#
_entry.id   AF-K9Q050-F1
#
_cell.length_a   1.000
_cell.length_b   1.000
_cell.length_c   1.000
_cell.angle_alpha   90.00
_cell.angle_beta   90.00
_cell.angle_gamma   90.00
#
_symmetry.space_group_name_H-M   'P 1'
#
loop_
_entity.id
_entity.type
_entity.pdbx_description
1 polymer ?
#
loop_
_entity_poly.entity_id
_entity_poly.type
_entity_poly.pdbx_seq_one_letter_code
_entity_poly.pdbx_strand_id
1 'polypeptide(L)'
;MGLFLGKPRRQWLVITLLASFLLPTLFSALLFVMGNLLGCQVAGSSAQMCNIAGINIGQTITMFVDLTWWSMAFGMFSTPYVSIGLFIGLFVLLHLCCPRRTLIPLGMGSIWFVGFAPMIAGIVFVSFVGDAAQCSLNAGGVGECFLFGFDTDYAFHSVHAVPWMIFFLMPLCGFLMGLYGLTVWVRDKFSKKSAKQR
;
A
#
# COMPACT_ATOMS: atom_id res chain seq x y z
N MET A 1 3.78 38.21 5.26
CA MET A 1 4.22 36.84 4.95
C MET A 1 4.80 36.22 6.21
N GLY A 2 4.02 35.43 6.93
CA GLY A 2 4.43 34.77 8.17
C GLY A 2 3.83 33.37 8.21
N LEU A 3 4.43 32.45 7.47
CA LEU A 3 3.94 31.09 7.27
C LEU A 3 5.13 30.13 7.51
N PHE A 4 4.91 29.08 8.30
CA PHE A 4 5.75 27.86 8.41
C PHE A 4 6.87 27.71 9.46
N LEU A 5 6.82 28.33 10.64
CA LEU A 5 7.79 28.02 11.71
C LEU A 5 7.19 27.33 12.96
N GLY A 6 6.20 26.45 12.73
CA GLY A 6 5.60 25.61 13.76
C GLY A 6 5.40 24.16 13.31
N LYS A 7 6.50 23.38 13.37
CA LYS A 7 6.62 21.90 13.30
C LYS A 7 6.62 21.21 11.91
N PRO A 8 7.65 21.42 11.06
CA PRO A 8 7.95 20.56 9.91
C PRO A 8 8.04 19.06 10.28
N ARG A 9 8.50 18.73 11.50
CA ARG A 9 8.72 17.35 11.99
C ARG A 9 7.49 16.43 11.93
N ARG A 10 6.26 16.95 12.08
CA ARG A 10 5.03 16.10 12.06
C ARG A 10 4.55 15.79 10.64
N GLN A 11 4.76 16.70 9.69
CA GLN A 11 4.38 16.46 8.29
C GLN A 11 5.29 15.43 7.63
N TRP A 12 6.60 15.53 7.90
CA TRP A 12 7.57 14.52 7.46
C TRP A 12 7.23 13.14 7.98
N LEU A 13 6.77 13.01 9.24
CA LEU A 13 6.34 11.73 9.79
C LEU A 13 5.18 11.12 8.99
N VAL A 14 4.16 11.91 8.64
CA VAL A 14 3.03 11.45 7.81
C VAL A 14 3.53 11.02 6.42
N ILE A 15 4.38 11.82 5.78
CA ILE A 15 4.93 11.51 4.45
C ILE A 15 5.76 10.23 4.48
N THR A 16 6.66 10.08 5.46
CA THR A 16 7.48 8.87 5.63
C THR A 16 6.60 7.65 5.89
N LEU A 17 5.55 7.79 6.69
CA LEU A 17 4.61 6.71 6.96
C LEU A 17 3.80 6.33 5.72
N LEU A 18 3.36 7.30 4.93
CA LEU A 18 2.72 7.04 3.63
C LEU A 18 3.68 6.32 2.67
N ALA A 19 4.91 6.82 2.54
CA ALA A 19 5.93 6.18 1.72
C ALA A 19 6.26 4.75 2.20
N SER A 20 6.13 4.47 3.50
CA SER A 20 6.40 3.13 4.03
C SER A 20 5.46 2.05 3.49
N PHE A 21 4.24 2.41 3.07
CA PHE A 21 3.34 1.45 2.42
C PHE A 21 3.80 1.00 1.03
N LEU A 22 4.68 1.76 0.37
CA LEU A 22 5.27 1.37 -0.91
C LEU A 22 6.54 0.51 -0.73
N LEU A 23 7.10 0.46 0.48
CA LEU A 23 8.35 -0.25 0.73
C LEU A 23 8.31 -1.73 0.34
N PRO A 24 7.25 -2.52 0.65
CA PRO A 24 7.23 -3.93 0.28
C PRO A 24 7.36 -4.12 -1.24
N THR A 25 6.66 -3.32 -2.03
CA THR A 25 6.74 -3.37 -3.50
C THR A 25 8.11 -2.92 -4.01
N LEU A 26 8.68 -1.85 -3.44
CA LEU A 26 10.00 -1.36 -3.82
C LEU A 26 11.11 -2.37 -3.49
N PHE A 27 11.04 -3.03 -2.32
CA PHE A 27 11.98 -4.08 -1.96
C PHE A 27 11.82 -5.31 -2.85
N SER A 28 10.59 -5.69 -3.20
CA SER A 28 10.33 -6.77 -4.16
C SER A 28 10.97 -6.50 -5.52
N ALA A 29 10.81 -5.29 -6.05
CA ALA A 29 11.42 -4.86 -7.30
C ALA A 29 12.95 -4.86 -7.22
N LEU A 30 13.52 -4.37 -6.12
CA LEU A 30 14.97 -4.40 -5.91
C LEU A 30 15.51 -5.84 -5.87
N LEU A 31 14.84 -6.73 -5.15
CA LEU A 31 15.22 -8.14 -5.07
C LEU A 31 15.12 -8.85 -6.42
N PHE A 32 14.08 -8.55 -7.20
CA PHE A 32 13.93 -9.06 -8.56
C PHE A 32 15.13 -8.65 -9.44
N VAL A 33 15.49 -7.37 -9.41
CA VAL A 33 16.63 -6.85 -10.17
C VAL A 33 17.95 -7.49 -9.69
N MET A 34 18.16 -7.60 -8.37
CA MET A 34 19.35 -8.26 -7.83
C MET A 34 19.45 -9.73 -8.24
N GLY A 35 18.35 -10.48 -8.20
CA GLY A 35 18.31 -11.87 -8.65
C GLY A 35 18.73 -12.02 -10.10
N ASN A 36 18.20 -11.16 -10.97
CA ASN A 36 18.55 -11.16 -12.39
C ASN A 36 20.02 -10.79 -12.63
N LEU A 37 20.54 -9.76 -11.93
CA LEU A 37 21.94 -9.34 -12.04
C LEU A 37 22.93 -10.41 -11.57
N LEU A 38 22.52 -11.27 -10.63
CA LEU A 38 23.34 -12.38 -10.11
C LEU A 38 23.18 -13.66 -10.94
N GLY A 39 22.49 -13.60 -12.08
CA GLY A 39 22.38 -14.70 -13.04
C GLY A 39 21.30 -15.73 -12.70
N CYS A 40 20.40 -15.43 -11.77
CA CYS A 40 19.30 -16.33 -11.47
C CYS A 40 18.24 -16.31 -12.58
N GLN A 41 17.74 -17.49 -12.94
CA GLN A 41 16.68 -17.62 -13.93
C GLN A 41 15.34 -17.19 -13.32
N VAL A 42 14.70 -16.22 -13.97
CA VAL A 42 13.41 -15.67 -13.54
C VAL A 42 12.30 -16.69 -13.77
N ALA A 43 12.20 -17.20 -15.01
CA ALA A 43 11.39 -18.36 -15.35
C ALA A 43 12.21 -19.63 -15.08
N GLY A 44 11.69 -20.52 -14.25
CA GLY A 44 12.42 -21.73 -13.85
C GLY A 44 11.50 -22.82 -13.32
N SER A 45 12.09 -23.91 -12.86
CA SER A 45 11.38 -24.99 -12.15
C SER A 45 11.76 -25.00 -10.67
N SER A 46 10.99 -25.71 -9.85
CA SER A 46 11.26 -25.88 -8.41
C SER A 46 12.65 -26.44 -8.08
N ALA A 47 13.31 -27.08 -9.04
CA ALA A 47 14.67 -27.60 -8.91
C ALA A 47 15.76 -26.51 -8.95
N GLN A 48 15.43 -25.26 -9.30
CA GLN A 48 16.37 -24.16 -9.51
C GLN A 48 16.08 -22.98 -8.57
N MET A 49 15.92 -23.26 -7.27
CA MET A 49 15.74 -22.20 -6.27
C MET A 49 16.95 -21.25 -6.23
N CYS A 50 16.70 -19.96 -6.47
CA CYS A 50 17.74 -18.95 -6.35
C CYS A 50 17.89 -18.47 -4.91
N ASN A 51 19.06 -18.74 -4.31
CA ASN A 51 19.43 -18.26 -2.99
C ASN A 51 20.60 -17.26 -3.10
N ILE A 52 20.40 -16.03 -2.63
CA ILE A 52 21.48 -15.04 -2.46
C ILE A 52 21.78 -14.92 -0.98
N ALA A 53 23.04 -15.14 -0.59
CA ALA A 53 23.48 -15.01 0.80
C ALA A 53 22.60 -15.81 1.82
N GLY A 54 22.10 -16.97 1.39
CA GLY A 54 21.21 -17.83 2.19
C GLY A 54 19.74 -17.44 2.19
N ILE A 55 19.34 -16.39 1.46
CA ILE A 55 17.96 -15.92 1.35
C ILE A 55 17.36 -16.39 0.02
N ASN A 56 16.22 -17.08 0.07
CA ASN A 56 15.45 -17.44 -1.12
C ASN A 56 14.73 -16.20 -1.67
N ILE A 57 15.14 -15.75 -2.87
CA ILE A 57 14.61 -14.52 -3.45
C ILE A 57 13.12 -14.68 -3.78
N GLY A 58 12.75 -15.78 -4.44
CA GLY A 58 11.37 -16.02 -4.88
C GLY A 58 10.40 -16.03 -3.71
N GLN A 59 10.77 -16.70 -2.61
CA GLN A 59 10.01 -16.69 -1.37
C GLN A 59 9.89 -15.28 -0.77
N THR A 60 11.00 -14.52 -0.75
CA THR A 60 11.01 -13.18 -0.14
C THR A 60 10.18 -12.18 -0.96
N ILE A 61 10.26 -12.24 -2.29
CA ILE A 61 9.39 -11.45 -3.18
C ILE A 61 7.93 -11.79 -2.92
N THR A 62 7.58 -13.08 -2.85
CA THR A 62 6.21 -13.53 -2.58
C THR A 62 5.71 -12.98 -1.24
N MET A 63 6.52 -13.05 -0.18
CA MET A 63 6.18 -12.51 1.12
C MET A 63 5.92 -11.00 1.10
N PHE A 64 6.72 -10.23 0.35
CA PHE A 64 6.52 -8.78 0.23
C PHE A 64 5.32 -8.40 -0.66
N VAL A 65 5.06 -9.17 -1.71
CA VAL A 65 3.86 -9.04 -2.53
C VAL A 65 2.62 -9.33 -1.68
N ASP A 66 2.62 -10.43 -0.92
CA ASP A 66 1.56 -10.73 0.04
C ASP A 66 1.40 -9.62 1.06
N LEU A 67 2.50 -9.09 1.63
CA LEU A 67 2.42 -7.97 2.56
C LEU A 67 1.78 -6.72 1.92
N THR A 68 2.03 -6.48 0.63
CA THR A 68 1.37 -5.41 -0.14
C THR A 68 -0.13 -5.66 -0.21
N TRP A 69 -0.57 -6.90 -0.42
CA TRP A 69 -1.99 -7.26 -0.43
C TRP A 69 -2.64 -7.14 0.95
N TRP A 70 -2.02 -7.72 1.97
CA TRP A 70 -2.50 -7.75 3.35
C TRP A 70 -2.57 -6.36 3.99
N SER A 71 -1.62 -5.48 3.68
CA SER A 71 -1.64 -4.09 4.18
C SER A 71 -2.73 -3.23 3.50
N MET A 72 -3.26 -3.68 2.36
CA MET A 72 -4.21 -2.95 1.52
C MET A 72 -5.61 -3.58 1.58
N ALA A 73 -6.42 -3.35 0.54
CA ALA A 73 -7.83 -3.74 0.46
C ALA A 73 -8.10 -5.23 0.78
N PHE A 74 -7.17 -6.16 0.52
CA PHE A 74 -7.37 -7.57 0.88
C PHE A 74 -7.42 -7.80 2.40
N GLY A 75 -6.66 -7.04 3.18
CA GLY A 75 -6.77 -7.08 4.63
C GLY A 75 -8.17 -6.70 5.12
N MET A 76 -8.88 -5.79 4.44
CA MET A 76 -10.25 -5.45 4.84
C MET A 76 -11.23 -6.61 4.67
N PHE A 77 -10.98 -7.50 3.70
CA PHE A 77 -11.86 -8.63 3.41
C PHE A 77 -11.43 -9.92 4.12
N SER A 78 -10.12 -10.14 4.33
CA SER A 78 -9.59 -11.33 5.01
C SER A 78 -9.45 -11.15 6.54
N THR A 79 -9.03 -9.96 6.99
CA THR A 79 -8.76 -9.61 8.40
C THR A 79 -9.18 -8.17 8.69
N PRO A 80 -10.49 -7.86 8.64
CA PRO A 80 -11.03 -6.50 8.66
C PRO A 80 -10.51 -5.64 9.80
N TYR A 81 -10.24 -6.25 10.96
CA TYR A 81 -9.77 -5.56 12.16
C TYR A 81 -8.42 -4.86 11.98
N VAL A 82 -7.46 -5.47 11.28
CA VAL A 82 -6.12 -4.90 11.09
C VAL A 82 -6.19 -3.69 10.18
N SER A 83 -6.89 -3.82 9.05
CA SER A 83 -7.05 -2.74 8.09
C SER A 83 -7.86 -1.58 8.67
N ILE A 84 -8.99 -1.85 9.35
CA ILE A 84 -9.77 -0.82 10.03
C ILE A 84 -8.91 -0.09 11.06
N GLY A 85 -8.14 -0.82 11.87
CA GLY A 85 -7.21 -0.23 12.85
C GLY A 85 -6.17 0.68 12.20
N LEU A 86 -5.60 0.27 11.06
CA LEU A 86 -4.66 1.06 10.28
C LEU A 86 -5.29 2.35 9.74
N PHE A 87 -6.49 2.27 9.16
CA PHE A 87 -7.23 3.44 8.67
C PHE A 87 -7.61 4.40 9.80
N ILE A 88 -8.08 3.88 10.94
CA ILE A 88 -8.41 4.71 12.12
C ILE A 88 -7.14 5.36 12.68
N GLY A 89 -6.05 4.60 12.82
CA GLY A 89 -4.76 5.12 13.31
C GLY A 89 -4.22 6.23 12.43
N LEU A 90 -4.25 6.03 11.10
CA LEU A 90 -3.85 7.03 10.12
C LEU A 90 -4.77 8.26 10.19
N PHE A 91 -6.08 8.06 10.28
CA PHE A 91 -7.07 9.14 10.41
C PHE A 91 -6.82 9.99 11.65
N VAL A 92 -6.61 9.36 12.81
CA VAL A 92 -6.31 10.04 14.07
C VAL A 92 -4.97 10.78 13.95
N LEU A 93 -3.94 10.16 13.38
CA LEU A 93 -2.63 10.77 13.16
C LEU A 93 -2.74 12.03 12.28
N LEU A 94 -3.48 11.94 11.16
CA LEU A 94 -3.75 13.07 10.27
C LEU A 94 -4.50 14.20 10.98
N HIS A 95 -5.50 13.86 11.79
CA HIS A 95 -6.27 14.84 12.55
C HIS A 95 -5.45 15.53 13.64
N LEU A 96 -4.52 14.81 14.28
CA LEU A 96 -3.61 15.33 15.29
C LEU A 96 -2.44 16.13 14.69
N CYS A 97 -1.96 15.75 13.49
CA CYS A 97 -0.81 16.38 12.84
C CYS A 97 -1.19 17.60 11.99
N CYS A 98 -2.38 17.60 11.39
CA CYS A 98 -2.79 18.59 10.38
C CYS A 98 -4.11 19.31 10.73
N PRO A 99 -4.22 20.04 11.86
CA PRO A 99 -5.45 20.74 12.23
C PRO A 99 -5.74 22.01 11.42
N ARG A 100 -4.85 22.41 10.50
CA ARG A 100 -4.99 23.65 9.71
C ARG A 100 -5.70 23.40 8.39
N ARG A 101 -6.61 24.32 8.01
CA ARG A 101 -7.31 24.34 6.72
C ARG A 101 -6.42 24.11 5.50
N THR A 102 -5.20 24.64 5.52
CA THR A 102 -4.22 24.49 4.44
C THR A 102 -3.71 23.06 4.24
N LEU A 103 -3.93 22.16 5.20
CA LEU A 103 -3.47 20.76 5.17
C LEU A 103 -4.61 19.75 5.00
N ILE A 104 -5.86 20.22 4.85
CA ILE A 104 -7.00 19.40 4.45
C ILE A 104 -6.72 18.60 3.15
N PRO A 105 -6.17 19.19 2.07
CA PRO A 105 -5.90 18.43 0.85
C PRO A 105 -4.85 17.32 1.07
N LEU A 106 -3.91 17.52 2.00
CA LEU A 106 -2.95 16.47 2.37
C LEU A 106 -3.65 15.31 3.09
N GLY A 107 -4.55 15.62 4.04
CA GLY A 107 -5.37 14.62 4.72
C GLY A 107 -6.26 13.84 3.75
N MET A 108 -6.96 14.53 2.86
CA MET A 108 -7.78 13.88 1.84
C MET A 108 -6.92 13.04 0.89
N GLY A 109 -5.85 13.60 0.33
CA GLY A 109 -4.94 12.88 -0.57
C GLY A 109 -4.32 11.64 0.07
N SER A 110 -4.00 11.68 1.37
CA SER A 110 -3.44 10.54 2.08
C SER A 110 -4.41 9.35 2.22
N ILE A 111 -5.72 9.60 2.36
CA ILE A 111 -6.74 8.53 2.41
C ILE A 111 -6.77 7.77 1.07
N TRP A 112 -6.72 8.52 -0.04
CA TRP A 112 -6.66 7.94 -1.37
C TRP A 112 -5.32 7.25 -1.64
N PHE A 113 -4.21 7.85 -1.19
CA PHE A 113 -2.89 7.26 -1.34
C PHE A 113 -2.80 5.90 -0.66
N VAL A 114 -3.22 5.78 0.60
CA VAL A 114 -3.17 4.51 1.35
C VAL A 114 -4.07 3.47 0.72
N GLY A 115 -5.23 3.85 0.17
CA GLY A 115 -6.09 2.88 -0.51
C GLY A 115 -5.49 2.37 -1.83
N PHE A 116 -5.01 3.28 -2.68
CA PHE A 116 -4.78 2.97 -4.08
C PHE A 116 -3.31 2.84 -4.48
N ALA A 117 -2.41 3.65 -3.92
CA ALA A 117 -1.05 3.74 -4.45
C ALA A 117 -0.28 2.41 -4.31
N PRO A 118 -0.26 1.74 -3.14
CA PRO A 118 0.43 0.46 -3.00
C PRO A 118 -0.26 -0.68 -3.74
N MET A 119 -1.60 -0.64 -3.84
CA MET A 119 -2.36 -1.57 -4.67
C MET A 119 -1.94 -1.48 -6.14
N ILE A 120 -1.96 -0.28 -6.72
CA ILE A 120 -1.57 -0.06 -8.13
C ILE A 120 -0.11 -0.45 -8.34
N ALA A 121 0.79 -0.05 -7.43
CA ALA A 121 2.21 -0.41 -7.50
C ALA A 121 2.40 -1.94 -7.47
N GLY A 122 1.69 -2.64 -6.59
CA GLY A 122 1.70 -4.10 -6.51
C GLY A 122 1.22 -4.76 -7.80
N ILE A 123 0.11 -4.27 -8.39
CA ILE A 123 -0.41 -4.81 -9.66
C ILE A 123 0.64 -4.65 -10.77
N VAL A 124 1.16 -3.43 -10.94
CA VAL A 124 2.16 -3.13 -11.97
C VAL A 124 3.40 -4.01 -11.79
N PHE A 125 3.86 -4.19 -10.56
CA PHE A 125 4.99 -5.05 -10.25
C PHE A 125 4.71 -6.52 -10.60
N VAL A 126 3.58 -7.08 -10.14
CA VAL A 126 3.24 -8.48 -10.39
C VAL A 126 2.98 -8.74 -11.87
N SER A 127 2.34 -7.81 -12.60
CA SER A 127 2.19 -7.93 -14.05
C SER A 127 3.54 -7.96 -14.76
N PHE A 128 4.44 -7.04 -14.42
CA PHE A 128 5.79 -7.00 -15.00
C PHE A 128 6.58 -8.28 -14.72
N VAL A 129 6.54 -8.78 -13.48
CA VAL A 129 7.25 -10.00 -13.09
C VAL A 129 6.61 -11.25 -13.69
N GLY A 130 5.27 -11.29 -13.76
CA GLY A 130 4.53 -12.38 -14.38
C GLY A 130 4.88 -12.53 -15.86
N ASP A 131 4.96 -11.42 -16.59
CA ASP A 131 5.41 -11.42 -17.99
C ASP A 131 6.86 -11.91 -18.12
N ALA A 132 7.75 -11.48 -17.22
CA ALA A 132 9.15 -11.90 -17.22
C ALA A 132 9.34 -13.39 -16.85
N ALA A 133 8.50 -13.92 -15.96
CA ALA A 133 8.49 -15.32 -15.55
C ALA A 133 7.66 -16.23 -16.49
N GLN A 134 7.04 -15.66 -17.53
CA GLN A 134 6.13 -16.36 -18.45
C GLN A 134 4.94 -17.01 -17.75
N CYS A 135 4.47 -16.41 -16.67
CA CYS A 135 3.34 -16.91 -15.90
C CYS A 135 2.01 -16.48 -16.53
N SER A 136 1.08 -17.43 -16.66
CA SER A 136 -0.31 -17.10 -16.95
C SER A 136 -0.96 -16.53 -15.70
N LEU A 137 -1.01 -15.20 -15.60
CA LEU A 137 -1.58 -14.53 -14.44
C LEU A 137 -3.03 -15.01 -14.15
N ASN A 138 -3.79 -15.41 -15.18
CA ASN A 138 -5.23 -15.69 -15.09
C ASN A 138 -5.59 -17.19 -15.06
N ALA A 139 -4.60 -18.07 -14.98
CA ALA A 139 -4.86 -19.48 -14.79
C ALA A 139 -5.25 -19.71 -13.33
N GLY A 140 -6.54 -19.87 -13.02
CA GLY A 140 -7.01 -20.23 -11.69
C GLY A 140 -6.53 -21.62 -11.25
N GLY A 141 -5.26 -21.72 -10.86
CA GLY A 141 -4.59 -22.99 -10.56
C GLY A 141 -4.31 -23.87 -11.78
N VAL A 142 -4.21 -23.29 -12.99
CA VAL A 142 -3.94 -24.05 -14.24
C VAL A 142 -2.54 -23.74 -14.77
N GLY A 143 -1.53 -24.00 -13.95
CA GLY A 143 -0.12 -23.87 -14.28
C GLY A 143 0.68 -23.31 -13.11
N GLU A 144 1.68 -24.06 -12.63
CA GLU A 144 2.57 -23.62 -11.55
C GLU A 144 3.40 -22.41 -12.02
N CYS A 145 3.22 -21.25 -11.38
CA CYS A 145 4.01 -20.05 -11.66
C CYS A 145 5.22 -20.01 -10.73
N PHE A 146 6.39 -20.32 -11.30
CA PHE A 146 7.64 -20.28 -10.57
C PHE A 146 8.39 -18.98 -10.81
N LEU A 147 8.65 -18.26 -9.73
CA LEU A 147 9.55 -17.12 -9.73
C LEU A 147 10.85 -17.50 -9.04
N PHE A 148 11.97 -17.48 -9.76
CA PHE A 148 13.27 -17.89 -9.22
C PHE A 148 13.25 -19.30 -8.57
N GLY A 149 12.45 -20.21 -9.14
CA GLY A 149 12.27 -21.58 -8.65
C GLY A 149 11.36 -21.71 -7.41
N PHE A 150 10.68 -20.65 -6.97
CA PHE A 150 9.68 -20.69 -5.89
C PHE A 150 8.27 -20.55 -6.46
N ASP A 151 7.33 -21.35 -5.95
CA ASP A 151 5.93 -21.29 -6.37
C ASP A 151 5.25 -20.02 -5.84
N THR A 152 4.71 -19.23 -6.75
CA THR A 152 4.09 -17.92 -6.48
C THR A 152 2.61 -17.86 -6.85
N ASP A 153 2.00 -19.00 -7.19
CA ASP A 153 0.66 -19.07 -7.77
C ASP A 153 -0.39 -18.32 -6.93
N TYR A 154 -0.40 -18.53 -5.62
CA TYR A 154 -1.35 -17.86 -4.72
C TYR A 154 -1.26 -16.32 -4.73
N ALA A 155 -0.04 -15.78 -4.59
CA ALA A 155 0.19 -14.35 -4.51
C ALA A 155 -0.12 -13.65 -5.85
N PHE A 156 0.14 -14.32 -6.97
CA PHE A 156 -0.02 -13.77 -8.32
C PHE A 156 -1.47 -13.91 -8.81
N HIS A 157 -2.16 -14.99 -8.43
CA HIS A 157 -3.59 -15.16 -8.70
C HIS A 157 -4.44 -14.05 -8.07
N SER A 158 -4.05 -13.59 -6.88
CA SER A 158 -4.78 -12.53 -6.15
C SER A 158 -4.90 -11.23 -6.96
N VAL A 159 -4.00 -10.96 -7.91
CA VAL A 159 -4.02 -9.76 -8.76
C VAL A 159 -5.32 -9.64 -9.57
N HIS A 160 -5.94 -10.76 -9.98
CA HIS A 160 -7.21 -10.71 -10.73
C HIS A 160 -8.40 -10.28 -9.88
N ALA A 161 -8.35 -10.52 -8.57
CA ALA A 161 -9.38 -10.04 -7.66
C ALA A 161 -9.19 -8.55 -7.30
N VAL A 162 -8.02 -7.96 -7.53
CA VAL A 162 -7.72 -6.56 -7.17
C VAL A 162 -8.57 -5.54 -7.93
N PRO A 163 -8.77 -5.61 -9.26
CA PRO A 163 -9.66 -4.68 -9.98
C PRO A 163 -11.08 -4.64 -9.42
N TRP A 164 -11.60 -5.77 -8.95
CA TRP A 164 -12.92 -5.84 -8.33
C TRP A 164 -12.99 -5.15 -6.97
N MET A 165 -11.89 -5.15 -6.22
CA MET A 165 -11.83 -4.46 -4.93
C MET A 165 -11.91 -2.94 -5.06
N ILE A 166 -11.54 -2.36 -6.22
CA ILE A 166 -11.68 -0.92 -6.48
C ILE A 166 -13.14 -0.46 -6.29
N PHE A 167 -14.12 -1.30 -6.67
CA PHE A 167 -15.55 -0.99 -6.52
C PHE A 167 -15.98 -0.81 -5.06
N PHE A 168 -15.31 -1.49 -4.12
CA PHE A 168 -15.59 -1.35 -2.69
C PHE A 168 -14.73 -0.28 -2.02
N LEU A 169 -13.47 -0.17 -2.46
CA LEU A 169 -12.51 0.77 -1.89
C LEU A 169 -12.88 2.23 -2.21
N MET A 170 -13.37 2.50 -3.43
CA MET A 170 -13.73 3.85 -3.86
C MET A 170 -14.85 4.45 -3.00
N PRO A 171 -16.00 3.78 -2.75
CA PRO A 171 -17.01 4.25 -1.80
C PRO A 171 -16.47 4.46 -0.39
N LEU A 172 -15.63 3.55 0.10
CA LEU A 172 -15.06 3.64 1.44
C LEU A 172 -14.14 4.85 1.60
N CYS A 173 -13.21 5.06 0.66
CA CYS A 173 -12.36 6.25 0.63
C CYS A 173 -13.19 7.54 0.55
N GLY A 174 -14.26 7.54 -0.26
CA GLY A 174 -15.21 8.67 -0.34
C GLY A 174 -15.91 8.95 0.99
N PHE A 175 -16.39 7.91 1.67
CA PHE A 175 -17.02 8.01 2.98
C PHE A 175 -16.06 8.55 4.05
N LEU A 176 -14.85 8.00 4.14
CA LEU A 176 -13.81 8.45 5.08
C LEU A 176 -13.39 9.90 4.80
N MET A 177 -13.29 10.28 3.54
CA MET A 177 -13.02 11.67 3.14
C MET A 177 -14.14 12.61 3.60
N GLY A 178 -15.40 12.19 3.46
CA GLY A 178 -16.58 12.92 3.95
C GLY A 178 -16.54 13.11 5.47
N LEU A 179 -16.27 12.03 6.23
CA LEU A 179 -16.11 12.08 7.68
C LEU A 179 -14.96 13.00 8.10
N TYR A 180 -13.82 12.93 7.40
CA TYR A 180 -12.70 13.82 7.66
C TYR A 180 -13.08 15.29 7.44
N GLY A 181 -13.74 15.61 6.33
CA GLY A 181 -14.23 16.96 6.04
C GLY A 181 -15.21 17.47 7.11
N LEU A 182 -16.14 16.62 7.54
CA LEU A 182 -17.11 16.97 8.58
C LEU A 182 -16.44 17.27 9.92
N THR A 183 -15.52 16.42 10.38
CA THR A 183 -14.81 16.62 11.65
C THR A 183 -14.00 17.92 11.67
N VAL A 184 -13.32 18.24 10.57
CA VAL A 184 -12.60 19.51 10.42
C VAL A 184 -13.56 20.70 10.44
N TRP A 185 -14.69 20.62 9.73
CA TRP A 185 -15.69 21.69 9.70
C TRP A 185 -16.32 21.96 11.08
N VAL A 186 -16.68 20.91 11.82
CA VAL A 186 -17.25 21.02 13.17
C VAL A 186 -16.26 21.72 14.10
N ARG A 187 -14.99 21.30 14.08
CA ARG A 187 -13.92 21.90 14.89
C ARG A 187 -13.72 23.39 14.61
N ASP A 188 -13.73 23.77 13.33
CA ASP A 188 -13.64 25.18 12.92
C ASP A 188 -14.78 26.03 13.48
N LYS A 189 -16.02 25.51 13.44
CA LYS A 189 -17.18 26.22 14.02
C LYS A 189 -17.04 26.42 15.52
N PHE A 190 -16.59 25.41 16.26
CA PHE A 190 -16.38 25.53 17.71
C PHE A 190 -15.25 26.51 18.05
N SER A 191 -14.12 26.46 17.34
CA SER A 191 -13.00 27.39 17.56
C SER A 191 -13.41 28.86 17.39
N LYS A 192 -14.21 29.17 16.36
CA LYS A 192 -14.73 30.53 16.14
C LYS A 192 -15.69 31.00 17.24
N LYS A 193 -16.51 30.10 17.81
CA LYS A 193 -17.40 30.44 18.94
C LYS A 193 -16.60 30.80 20.19
N SER A 194 -15.58 30.01 20.54
CA SER A 194 -14.73 30.27 21.71
C SER A 194 -13.92 31.56 21.61
N ALA A 195 -13.51 31.96 20.39
CA ALA A 195 -12.79 33.22 20.16
C ALA A 195 -13.68 34.47 20.30
N LYS A 196 -15.01 34.33 20.17
CA LYS A 196 -15.97 35.44 20.28
C LYS A 196 -16.44 35.71 21.72
N GLN A 197 -16.14 34.81 22.65
CA GLN A 197 -16.49 34.90 24.07
C GLN A 197 -15.34 35.44 24.95
N ARG A 198 -14.19 35.72 24.36
CA ARG A 198 -13.07 36.44 24.99
C ARG A 198 -13.00 37.84 24.41
#